data_AF-A0A1M3EJQ2-F1
#
_entry.id   AF-A0A1M3EJQ2-F1
#
_cell.length_a   1.000
_cell.length_b   1.000
_cell.length_c   1.000
_cell.angle_alpha   90.00
_cell.angle_beta   90.00
_cell.angle_gamma   90.00
#
_symmetry.space_group_name_H-M   'P 1'
#
loop_
_entity.id
_entity.type
_entity.pdbx_description
1 polymer ?
#
loop_
_entity_poly.entity_id
_entity_poly.type
_entity_poly.pdbx_seq_one_letter_code
_entity_poly.pdbx_strand_id
1 'polypeptide(L)'
;MTTAVVDRPVAVRVEASAAPDVLRAAQVLFAAVDGAQAWSAGERRTALEQVDRTAGLLAAARAQLLAAERAAGTWALHGDRDLTAWRARTSRSGVREAVGQVRQADAITTMP
;
A
#
# COMPACT_ATOMS: atom_id res chain seq x y z
N MET A 1 8.29 4.59 -31.67
CA MET A 1 9.28 4.81 -30.60
C MET A 1 8.50 5.05 -29.32
N THR A 2 8.46 4.07 -28.42
CA THR A 2 7.68 4.15 -27.18
C THR A 2 8.63 4.47 -26.04
N THR A 3 8.56 5.69 -25.52
CA THR A 3 9.34 6.14 -24.36
C THR A 3 8.82 5.41 -23.13
N ALA A 4 9.59 4.42 -22.64
CA ALA A 4 9.36 3.83 -21.34
C ALA A 4 9.75 4.87 -20.27
N VAL A 5 8.77 5.61 -19.76
CA VAL A 5 8.94 6.38 -18.52
C VAL A 5 9.00 5.36 -17.40
N VAL A 6 10.23 4.95 -17.07
CA VAL A 6 10.51 4.26 -15.81
C VAL A 6 10.36 5.32 -14.72
N ASP A 7 9.16 5.41 -14.18
CA ASP A 7 8.89 6.23 -13.00
C ASP A 7 9.60 5.56 -11.82
N ARG A 8 10.87 5.94 -11.63
CA ARG A 8 11.68 5.46 -10.51
C ARG A 8 11.04 6.08 -9.26
N PRO A 9 10.63 5.30 -8.25
CA PRO A 9 10.13 5.89 -7.03
C PRO A 9 11.24 6.76 -6.44
N VAL A 10 11.10 8.08 -6.56
CA VAL A 10 11.94 9.03 -5.85
C VAL A 10 11.61 8.83 -4.38
N ALA A 11 12.63 8.54 -3.57
CA ALA A 11 12.49 8.48 -2.12
C ALA A 11 12.20 9.89 -1.59
N VAL A 12 10.97 10.36 -1.80
CA VAL A 12 10.44 11.54 -1.15
C VAL A 12 10.10 11.10 0.27
N ARG A 13 10.63 11.82 1.26
CA ARG A 13 10.19 11.66 2.65
C ARG A 13 8.72 12.08 2.69
N VAL A 14 7.83 11.11 2.67
CA VAL A 14 6.41 11.37 2.86
C VAL A 14 6.20 11.67 4.34
N GLU A 15 5.94 12.93 4.65
CA GLU A 15 5.52 13.32 6.00
C GLU A 15 4.17 12.67 6.31
N ALA A 16 3.91 12.36 7.58
CA ALA A 16 2.63 11.77 8.00
C ALA A 16 1.42 12.63 7.57
N SER A 17 1.63 13.92 7.34
CA SER A 17 0.67 14.90 6.81
C SER A 17 0.11 14.57 5.42
N ALA A 18 0.78 13.73 4.62
CA ALA A 18 0.33 13.38 3.26
C ALA A 18 -0.71 12.24 3.21
N ALA A 19 -0.94 11.51 4.31
CA ALA A 19 -1.89 10.38 4.32
C ALA A 19 -3.33 10.76 3.91
N PRO A 20 -3.87 11.93 4.31
CA PRO A 20 -5.18 12.41 3.84
C PRO A 20 -5.25 12.63 2.32
N ASP A 21 -4.14 13.02 1.68
CA ASP A 21 -4.11 13.27 0.25
C ASP A 21 -4.14 11.97 -0.56
N VAL A 22 -3.48 10.92 -0.06
CA VAL A 22 -3.57 9.57 -0.63
C VAL A 22 -5.00 9.03 -0.57
N LEU A 23 -5.68 9.20 0.57
CA LEU A 23 -7.09 8.78 0.70
C LEU A 23 -7.98 9.55 -0.26
N ARG A 24 -7.78 10.87 -0.39
CA ARG A 24 -8.54 11.70 -1.34
C ARG A 24 -8.32 11.26 -2.78
N ALA A 25 -7.08 11.01 -3.18
CA ALA A 25 -6.75 10.52 -4.52
C ALA A 25 -7.44 9.17 -4.82
N ALA A 26 -7.43 8.24 -3.85
CA ALA A 26 -8.11 6.95 -3.99
C ALA A 26 -9.64 7.10 -4.13
N GLN A 27 -10.25 8.02 -3.38
CA GLN A 27 -11.69 8.33 -3.49
C GLN A 27 -12.04 8.93 -4.86
N VAL A 28 -11.21 9.85 -5.37
CA VAL A 28 -11.39 10.45 -6.70
C VAL A 28 -11.28 9.38 -7.79
N LEU A 29 -10.28 8.50 -7.71
CA LEU A 29 -10.13 7.38 -8.64
C LEU A 29 -11.34 6.44 -8.58
N PHE A 30 -11.83 6.10 -7.38
CA PHE A 30 -13.01 5.27 -7.20
C PHE A 30 -14.27 5.90 -7.83
N ALA A 31 -14.46 7.20 -7.68
CA ALA A 31 -15.55 7.91 -8.34
C ALA A 31 -15.36 7.96 -9.86
N ALA A 32 -14.13 8.14 -10.35
CA ALA A 32 -13.85 8.24 -11.78
C ALA A 32 -14.06 6.92 -12.55
N VAL A 33 -13.98 5.76 -11.87
CA VAL A 33 -14.28 4.46 -12.49
C VAL A 33 -15.79 4.15 -12.53
N ASP A 34 -16.63 4.97 -11.92
CA ASP A 34 -18.09 4.88 -12.06
C ASP A 34 -18.47 5.19 -13.52
N GLY A 35 -18.96 4.17 -14.24
CA GLY A 35 -19.19 4.25 -15.69
C GLY A 35 -18.15 3.54 -16.55
N ALA A 36 -17.18 2.82 -15.95
CA ALA A 36 -16.18 2.07 -16.70
C ALA A 36 -16.76 1.03 -17.69
N GLN A 37 -18.03 0.62 -17.56
CA GLN A 37 -18.72 -0.20 -18.56
C GLN A 37 -18.82 0.45 -19.94
N ALA A 38 -18.83 1.79 -20.02
CA ALA A 38 -18.91 2.52 -21.28
C ALA A 38 -17.53 2.69 -21.95
N TRP A 39 -16.45 2.35 -21.25
CA TRP A 39 -15.09 2.49 -21.76
C TRP A 39 -14.75 1.40 -22.78
N SER A 40 -13.88 1.75 -23.70
CA SER A 40 -13.19 0.79 -24.56
C SER A 40 -12.41 -0.23 -23.73
N ALA A 41 -12.07 -1.37 -24.34
CA ALA A 41 -11.24 -2.37 -23.69
C ALA A 41 -9.82 -1.85 -23.38
N GLY A 42 -9.30 -0.94 -24.21
CA GLY A 42 -7.99 -0.30 -24.02
C GLY A 42 -7.97 0.59 -22.78
N GLU A 43 -8.96 1.47 -22.64
CA GLU A 43 -9.08 2.36 -21.47
C GLU A 43 -9.19 1.58 -20.16
N ARG A 44 -10.01 0.52 -20.12
CA ARG A 44 -10.11 -0.36 -18.94
C ARG A 44 -8.77 -1.01 -18.59
N ARG A 45 -8.02 -1.49 -19.60
CA ARG A 45 -6.71 -2.12 -19.38
C ARG A 45 -5.69 -1.11 -18.85
N THR A 46 -5.61 0.07 -19.46
CA THR A 46 -4.71 1.13 -18.99
C THR A 46 -5.07 1.57 -17.57
N ALA A 47 -6.36 1.71 -17.24
CA ALA A 47 -6.78 2.05 -15.89
C ALA A 47 -6.35 0.97 -14.88
N LEU A 48 -6.59 -0.32 -15.17
CA LEU A 48 -6.15 -1.44 -14.34
C LEU A 48 -4.62 -1.43 -14.12
N GLU A 49 -3.83 -1.25 -15.18
CA GLU A 49 -2.37 -1.19 -15.09
C GLU A 49 -1.86 -0.04 -14.19
N GLN A 50 -2.58 1.08 -14.15
CA GLN A 50 -2.25 2.20 -13.26
C GLN A 50 -2.67 1.89 -11.82
N VAL A 51 -3.87 1.35 -11.60
CA VAL A 51 -4.35 0.93 -10.28
C VAL A 51 -3.42 -0.11 -9.67
N ASP A 52 -3.00 -1.11 -10.43
CA ASP A 52 -2.11 -2.17 -9.96
C ASP A 52 -0.74 -1.62 -9.56
N ARG A 53 -0.18 -0.69 -10.35
CA ARG A 53 1.06 0.01 -9.99
C ARG A 53 0.92 0.82 -8.72
N THR A 54 -0.16 1.60 -8.58
CA THR A 54 -0.44 2.36 -7.36
C THR A 54 -0.63 1.44 -6.15
N ALA A 55 -1.36 0.33 -6.30
CA ALA A 55 -1.54 -0.67 -5.25
C ALA A 55 -0.20 -1.29 -4.81
N GLY A 56 0.70 -1.58 -5.75
CA GLY A 56 2.06 -2.04 -5.48
C GLY A 56 2.87 -1.04 -4.67
N LEU A 57 2.84 0.26 -5.04
CA LEU A 57 3.51 1.33 -4.29
C LEU A 57 2.93 1.48 -2.87
N LEU A 58 1.61 1.46 -2.73
CA LEU A 58 0.95 1.52 -1.42
C LEU A 58 1.25 0.30 -0.55
N ALA A 59 1.39 -0.89 -1.15
CA ALA A 59 1.84 -2.09 -0.45
C ALA A 59 3.29 -1.97 0.03
N ALA A 60 4.19 -1.43 -0.80
CA ALA A 60 5.58 -1.16 -0.41
C ALA A 60 5.68 -0.14 0.73
N ALA A 61 4.94 0.98 0.64
CA ALA A 61 4.89 1.98 1.71
C ALA A 61 4.36 1.38 3.02
N ARG A 62 3.30 0.56 2.96
CA ARG A 62 2.78 -0.16 4.13
C ARG A 62 3.82 -1.09 4.74
N ALA A 63 4.56 -1.84 3.92
CA ALA A 63 5.61 -2.73 4.39
C ALA A 63 6.73 -1.94 5.11
N GLN A 64 7.13 -0.77 4.60
CA GLN A 64 8.09 0.10 5.28
C GLN A 64 7.56 0.62 6.63
N LEU A 65 6.29 1.05 6.69
CA LEU A 65 5.66 1.49 7.93
C LEU A 65 5.58 0.36 8.97
N LEU A 66 5.24 -0.86 8.54
CA LEU A 66 5.21 -2.02 9.43
C LEU A 66 6.60 -2.43 9.91
N ALA A 67 7.63 -2.28 9.08
CA ALA A 67 9.02 -2.48 9.51
C ALA A 67 9.43 -1.46 10.59
N ALA A 68 9.06 -0.18 10.42
CA ALA A 68 9.30 0.85 11.43
C ALA A 68 8.54 0.56 12.74
N GLU A 69 7.26 0.17 12.65
CA GLU A 69 6.45 -0.25 13.81
C GLU A 69 7.06 -1.46 14.52
N ARG A 70 7.60 -2.42 13.76
CA ARG A 70 8.29 -3.59 14.31
C ARG A 70 9.52 -3.16 15.13
N ALA A 71 10.33 -2.27 14.58
CA ALA A 71 11.53 -1.76 15.24
C ALA A 71 11.20 -0.94 16.49
N ALA A 72 10.09 -0.18 16.46
CA ALA A 72 9.61 0.60 17.60
C ALA A 72 9.02 -0.28 18.73
N GLY A 73 8.46 -1.44 18.40
CA GLY A 73 7.87 -2.36 19.38
C GLY A 73 6.56 -1.85 19.99
N THR A 74 6.00 -0.74 19.49
CA THR A 74 4.82 -0.05 20.04
C THR A 74 3.55 -0.90 20.00
N TRP A 75 3.47 -1.88 19.10
CA TRP A 75 2.43 -2.90 19.08
C TRP A 75 2.30 -3.66 20.42
N ALA A 76 3.40 -3.90 21.14
CA ALA A 76 3.39 -4.66 22.40
C ALA A 76 2.68 -3.90 23.54
N LEU A 77 2.62 -2.57 23.46
CA LEU A 77 1.91 -1.72 24.43
C LEU A 77 0.39 -1.92 24.41
N HIS A 78 -0.13 -2.57 23.38
CA HIS A 78 -1.56 -2.77 23.17
C HIS A 78 -2.06 -4.16 23.60
N GLY A 79 -1.19 -4.98 24.22
CA GLY A 79 -1.52 -6.33 24.69
C GLY A 79 -1.62 -7.40 23.61
N ASP A 80 -1.25 -7.08 22.37
CA ASP A 80 -1.15 -8.08 21.30
C ASP A 80 0.14 -8.89 21.44
N ARG A 81 0.04 -10.21 21.19
CA ARG A 81 1.17 -11.14 21.32
C ARG A 81 2.31 -10.89 20.32
N ASP A 82 1.98 -10.34 19.15
CA ASP A 82 2.90 -10.12 18.04
C ASP A 82 2.33 -9.03 17.10
N LEU A 83 3.19 -8.49 16.22
CA LEU A 83 2.81 -7.46 15.26
C LEU A 83 1.70 -7.92 14.29
N THR A 84 1.60 -9.22 14.01
CA THR A 84 0.56 -9.76 13.11
C THR A 84 -0.82 -9.71 13.78
N ALA A 85 -0.91 -10.05 15.07
CA ALA A 85 -2.13 -9.97 15.86
C ALA A 85 -2.60 -8.52 15.98
N TRP A 86 -1.68 -7.60 16.31
CA TRP A 86 -1.95 -6.16 16.32
C TRP A 86 -2.46 -5.68 14.95
N ARG A 87 -1.80 -6.10 13.86
CA ARG A 87 -2.18 -5.68 12.52
C ARG A 87 -3.55 -6.23 12.11
N ALA A 88 -3.82 -7.50 12.36
CA ALA A 88 -5.10 -8.14 12.03
C ALA A 88 -6.27 -7.44 12.76
N ARG A 89 -6.05 -7.04 14.02
CA ARG A 89 -7.03 -6.30 14.84
C ARG A 89 -7.25 -4.88 14.35
N THR A 90 -6.17 -4.14 14.04
CA THR A 90 -6.25 -2.73 13.64
C THR A 90 -6.69 -2.52 12.19
N SER A 91 -6.31 -3.41 11.27
CA SER A 91 -6.71 -3.33 9.86
C SER A 91 -8.13 -3.83 9.60
N ARG A 92 -8.65 -4.70 10.47
CA ARG A 92 -9.89 -5.46 10.28
C ARG A 92 -9.91 -6.29 8.98
N SER A 93 -8.75 -6.57 8.40
CA SER A 93 -8.63 -7.33 7.15
C SER A 93 -8.37 -8.82 7.34
N GLY A 94 -8.31 -9.25 8.61
CA GLY A 94 -8.15 -10.66 8.99
C GLY A 94 -6.69 -11.13 9.05
N VAL A 95 -6.50 -12.30 9.66
CA VAL A 95 -5.17 -12.81 10.01
C VAL A 95 -4.32 -13.13 8.78
N ARG A 96 -4.90 -13.77 7.75
CA ARG A 96 -4.14 -14.17 6.55
C ARG A 96 -3.55 -12.96 5.83
N GLU A 97 -4.31 -11.89 5.69
CA GLU A 97 -3.83 -10.67 5.05
C GLU A 97 -2.75 -9.99 5.91
N ALA A 98 -2.96 -9.90 7.23
CA ALA A 98 -1.97 -9.36 8.15
C ALA A 98 -0.63 -10.13 8.09
N VAL A 99 -0.66 -11.46 8.01
CA VAL A 99 0.55 -12.29 7.83
C VAL A 99 1.30 -11.91 6.56
N GLY A 100 0.59 -11.76 5.43
CA GLY A 100 1.20 -11.36 4.17
C GLY A 100 1.88 -9.99 4.25
N GLN A 101 1.21 -9.02 4.90
CA GLN A 101 1.73 -7.66 5.09
C GLN A 101 3.00 -7.65 5.96
N VAL A 102 3.01 -8.40 7.07
CA VAL A 102 4.18 -8.47 7.96
C VAL A 102 5.34 -9.20 7.29
N ARG A 103 5.08 -10.28 6.53
CA ARG A 103 6.14 -10.96 5.75
C ARG A 103 6.77 -10.06 4.70
N GLN A 104 5.97 -9.23 4.03
CA GLN A 104 6.50 -8.25 3.07
C GLN A 104 7.39 -7.21 3.77
N ALA A 105 7.01 -6.77 4.98
CA ALA A 105 7.84 -5.88 5.79
C ALA A 105 9.17 -6.54 6.21
N ASP A 106 9.11 -7.78 6.69
CA ASP A 106 10.30 -8.55 7.09
C ASP A 106 11.27 -8.75 5.91
N ALA A 107 10.75 -8.94 4.69
CA ALA A 107 11.56 -9.05 3.48
C ALA A 107 12.36 -7.77 3.19
N ILE A 108 11.77 -6.58 3.38
CA ILE A 108 12.45 -5.29 3.18
C ILE A 108 13.60 -5.11 4.18
N THR A 109 13.42 -5.53 5.44
CA THR A 109 14.46 -5.41 6.47
C THR A 109 15.58 -6.44 6.36
N THR A 110 15.35 -7.54 5.64
CA THR A 110 16.33 -8.64 5.49
C THR A 110 17.18 -8.48 4.22
N MET A 111 16.80 -7.59 3.29
CA MET A 111 17.61 -7.27 2.11
C MET A 111 18.72 -6.28 2.50
N PRO A 112 20.01 -6.66 2.32
CA PRO A 112 21.16 -5.83 2.69
C PRO A 112 21.33 -4.58 1.81
#